data_AF-A0A023FUZ2-F1
#
_entry.id   AF-A0A023FUZ2-F1
#
_cell.length_a   1.000
_cell.length_b   1.000
_cell.length_c   1.000
_cell.angle_alpha   90.00
_cell.angle_beta   90.00
_cell.angle_gamma   90.00
#
_symmetry.space_group_name_H-M   'P 1'
#
loop_
_entity.id
_entity.type
_entity.pdbx_description
1 polymer ?
#
loop_
_entity_poly.entity_id
_entity_poly.type
_entity_poly.pdbx_seq_one_letter_code
_entity_poly.pdbx_strand_id
1 'polypeptide(L)'
;CSDGSDENACTVDTDPNRAPPCDQNQCVLPDCFCSADGTQIPGRLEPNVVPQMITITFDDAINNNNIDIYEKIFKEGRNNPNGCQVKATFFVSHKYTNYSAVQELHRRGHEMAAHSITHKHVEKYWSEASTETWAKEMAGVRLIMERFANITDNSIVGVRAPYLRVGGNSQFFMMEEQAFLYDSTIAAPLSNPPLWPYTLYFRMPHKCHGNGQNCPSRSHAVWEMVMNELDRRDDPTFDEELAGCAMVDSCSNIISGEQFYNFLNHNL
;
A
#
# COMPACT_ATOMS: atom_id res chain seq x y z
N CYS A 1 -0.91 27.27 -10.02
CA CYS A 1 -1.81 26.76 -11.09
C CYS A 1 -1.68 27.67 -12.31
N SER A 2 -2.53 27.63 -13.35
CA SER A 2 -2.39 28.50 -14.55
C SER A 2 -2.53 30.02 -14.26
N ASP A 3 -2.64 30.39 -12.99
CA ASP A 3 -2.73 31.74 -12.44
C ASP A 3 -1.38 32.31 -11.97
N GLY A 4 -0.27 31.56 -12.09
CA GLY A 4 1.05 32.06 -11.70
C GLY A 4 1.21 32.32 -10.20
N SER A 5 0.32 31.77 -9.38
CA SER A 5 0.47 31.73 -7.92
C SER A 5 1.33 30.52 -7.52
N ASP A 6 2.23 30.76 -6.57
CA ASP A 6 3.12 29.85 -5.86
C ASP A 6 2.39 28.95 -4.85
N GLU A 7 1.07 28.78 -5.03
CA GLU A 7 0.23 27.91 -4.24
C GLU A 7 0.58 26.44 -4.55
N ASN A 8 1.29 25.82 -3.60
CA ASN A 8 1.90 24.49 -3.67
C ASN A 8 0.91 23.29 -3.75
N ALA A 9 -0.35 23.48 -4.13
CA ALA A 9 -1.32 22.40 -4.22
C ALA A 9 -2.39 22.64 -5.30
N CYS A 10 -2.05 22.37 -6.57
CA CYS A 10 -3.10 22.18 -7.58
C CYS A 10 -3.75 20.80 -7.39
N THR A 11 -5.07 20.73 -7.52
CA THR A 11 -5.80 19.45 -7.44
C THR A 11 -5.53 18.60 -8.68
N VAL A 12 -5.81 17.29 -8.62
CA VAL A 12 -5.60 16.34 -9.75
C VAL A 12 -6.20 16.85 -11.07
N ASP A 13 -7.33 17.54 -11.02
CA ASP A 13 -8.01 18.08 -12.21
C ASP A 13 -7.44 19.41 -12.71
N THR A 14 -6.81 20.20 -11.83
CA THR A 14 -6.36 21.58 -12.13
C THR A 14 -4.85 21.71 -12.32
N ASP A 15 -4.07 20.65 -12.09
CA ASP A 15 -2.63 20.65 -12.34
C ASP A 15 -2.33 20.72 -13.86
N PRO A 16 -1.62 21.76 -14.35
CA PRO A 16 -1.25 21.86 -15.76
C PRO A 16 -0.30 20.75 -16.21
N ASN A 17 0.46 20.15 -15.29
CA ASN A 17 1.38 19.05 -15.54
C ASN A 17 0.80 17.71 -15.07
N ARG A 18 -0.53 17.59 -15.01
CA ARG A 18 -1.18 16.34 -14.60
C ARG A 18 -0.80 15.17 -15.50
N ALA A 19 -0.66 13.99 -14.91
CA ALA A 19 -0.45 12.77 -15.65
C ALA A 19 -1.60 12.55 -16.65
N PRO A 20 -1.31 12.14 -17.89
CA PRO A 20 -2.35 11.83 -18.86
C PRO A 20 -3.13 10.57 -18.45
N PRO A 21 -4.35 10.35 -18.97
CA PRO A 21 -5.02 9.05 -18.87
C PRO A 21 -4.14 7.94 -19.44
N CYS A 22 -4.33 6.70 -18.96
CA CYS A 22 -3.57 5.53 -19.38
C CYS A 22 -3.50 5.40 -20.92
N ASP A 23 -2.27 5.37 -21.47
CA ASP A 23 -2.00 5.01 -22.86
C ASP A 23 -1.29 3.66 -22.92
N GLN A 24 -2.02 2.62 -23.33
CA GLN A 24 -1.52 1.25 -23.41
C GLN A 24 -0.43 1.04 -24.47
N ASN A 25 -0.23 1.99 -25.40
CA ASN A 25 0.85 1.89 -26.37
C ASN A 25 2.20 2.34 -25.79
N GLN A 26 2.16 3.21 -24.77
CA GLN A 26 3.36 3.72 -24.09
C GLN A 26 3.63 2.98 -22.78
N CYS A 27 2.57 2.55 -22.09
CA CYS A 27 2.67 1.80 -20.85
C CYS A 27 2.80 0.30 -21.11
N VAL A 28 4.04 -0.19 -21.15
CA VAL A 28 4.35 -1.60 -21.45
C VAL A 28 5.09 -2.27 -20.29
N LEU A 29 4.74 -3.54 -20.04
CA LEU A 29 5.43 -4.37 -19.06
C LEU A 29 6.89 -4.63 -19.50
N PRO A 30 7.83 -4.78 -18.55
CA PRO A 30 7.63 -4.89 -17.10
C PRO A 30 7.64 -3.54 -16.35
N ASP A 31 7.99 -2.44 -17.02
CA ASP A 31 8.26 -1.17 -16.34
C ASP A 31 7.01 -0.36 -16.03
N CYS A 32 5.95 -0.52 -16.83
CA CYS A 32 4.69 0.20 -16.68
C CYS A 32 3.49 -0.73 -16.83
N PHE A 33 2.49 -0.54 -15.97
CA PHE A 33 1.19 -1.16 -16.13
C PHE A 33 0.06 -0.20 -15.76
N CYS A 34 -0.91 -0.06 -16.66
CA CYS A 34 -2.14 0.66 -16.42
C CYS A 34 -3.27 0.11 -17.32
N SER A 35 -4.50 0.39 -16.91
CA SER A 35 -5.69 0.24 -17.75
C SER A 35 -6.62 1.43 -17.54
N ALA A 36 -7.68 1.54 -18.34
CA ALA A 36 -8.56 2.70 -18.31
C ALA A 36 -9.26 2.88 -16.95
N ASP A 37 -9.59 1.78 -16.29
CA ASP A 37 -10.34 1.69 -15.04
C ASP A 37 -9.64 0.87 -13.94
N GLY A 38 -8.44 0.34 -14.22
CA GLY A 38 -7.64 -0.43 -13.25
C GLY A 38 -8.06 -1.89 -13.09
N THR A 39 -9.07 -2.37 -13.84
CA THR A 39 -9.66 -3.71 -13.63
C THR A 39 -9.07 -4.78 -14.56
N GLN A 40 -8.41 -4.36 -15.63
CA GLN A 40 -7.84 -5.28 -16.61
C GLN A 40 -6.72 -6.13 -16.01
N ILE A 41 -6.76 -7.43 -16.27
CA ILE A 41 -5.72 -8.37 -15.84
C ILE A 41 -4.39 -8.10 -16.60
N PRO A 42 -3.24 -8.02 -15.90
CA PRO A 42 -1.93 -7.91 -16.54
C PRO A 42 -1.68 -9.00 -17.59
N GLY A 43 -1.15 -8.61 -18.76
CA GLY A 43 -0.93 -9.53 -19.88
C GLY A 43 -2.20 -10.01 -20.58
N ARG A 44 -3.38 -9.50 -20.21
CA ARG A 44 -4.70 -9.88 -20.77
C ARG A 44 -4.97 -11.39 -20.68
N LEU A 45 -4.53 -11.99 -19.58
CA LEU A 45 -4.80 -13.39 -19.28
C LEU A 45 -6.28 -13.59 -18.93
N GLU A 46 -6.79 -14.78 -19.20
CA GLU A 46 -8.14 -15.17 -18.77
C GLU A 46 -8.17 -15.33 -17.24
N PRO A 47 -9.23 -14.88 -16.55
CA PRO A 47 -9.29 -14.91 -15.08
C PRO A 47 -9.04 -16.30 -14.46
N ASN A 48 -9.48 -17.35 -15.13
CA ASN A 48 -9.37 -18.74 -14.66
C ASN A 48 -7.94 -19.31 -14.67
N VAL A 49 -6.99 -18.66 -15.36
CA VAL A 49 -5.57 -19.06 -15.36
C VAL A 49 -4.70 -18.17 -14.47
N VAL A 50 -5.28 -17.13 -13.88
CA VAL A 50 -4.56 -16.19 -13.02
C VAL A 50 -4.51 -16.75 -11.59
N PRO A 51 -3.32 -16.88 -10.98
CA PRO A 51 -3.24 -17.23 -9.57
C PRO A 51 -3.85 -16.14 -8.69
N GLN A 52 -4.77 -16.51 -7.80
CA GLN A 52 -5.28 -15.60 -6.79
C GLN A 52 -4.16 -15.27 -5.79
N MET A 53 -3.67 -14.04 -5.84
CA MET A 53 -2.67 -13.53 -4.90
C MET A 53 -3.36 -12.92 -3.69
N ILE A 54 -2.81 -13.17 -2.50
CA ILE A 54 -3.29 -12.59 -1.24
C ILE A 54 -2.07 -12.03 -0.51
N THR A 55 -2.05 -10.71 -0.30
CA THR A 55 -0.97 -10.00 0.40
C THR A 55 -1.37 -9.74 1.85
N ILE A 56 -0.90 -10.58 2.77
CA ILE A 56 -1.09 -10.35 4.20
C ILE A 56 -0.06 -9.31 4.64
N THR A 57 -0.52 -8.19 5.19
CA THR A 57 0.34 -7.11 5.66
C THR A 57 0.17 -6.85 7.15
N PHE A 58 1.25 -6.50 7.85
CA PHE A 58 1.20 -5.97 9.20
C PHE A 58 1.89 -4.61 9.23
N ASP A 59 1.22 -3.64 9.83
CA ASP A 59 1.76 -2.30 10.02
C ASP A 59 2.33 -2.19 11.45
N ASP A 60 3.07 -1.11 11.69
CA ASP A 60 3.65 -0.73 12.97
C ASP A 60 4.85 -1.57 13.47
N ALA A 61 5.21 -1.34 14.74
CA ALA A 61 6.42 -1.82 15.36
C ALA A 61 6.39 -3.34 15.59
N ILE A 62 7.50 -4.02 15.28
CA ILE A 62 7.70 -5.44 15.55
C ILE A 62 8.41 -5.59 16.90
N ASN A 63 7.78 -6.23 17.87
CA ASN A 63 8.35 -6.44 19.21
C ASN A 63 7.68 -7.59 19.96
N ASN A 64 8.00 -7.73 21.25
CA ASN A 64 7.51 -8.82 22.09
C ASN A 64 5.98 -8.91 22.20
N ASN A 65 5.23 -7.86 21.83
CA ASN A 65 3.78 -7.89 21.82
C ASN A 65 3.21 -8.75 20.68
N ASN A 66 3.94 -8.90 19.57
CA ASN A 66 3.41 -9.49 18.34
C ASN A 66 4.26 -10.61 17.73
N ILE A 67 5.53 -10.77 18.12
CA ILE A 67 6.40 -11.85 17.62
C ILE A 67 5.77 -13.24 17.81
N ASP A 68 5.24 -13.54 18.99
CA ASP A 68 4.59 -14.83 19.27
C ASP A 68 3.35 -15.08 18.38
N ILE A 69 2.68 -14.01 17.94
CA ILE A 69 1.53 -14.09 17.03
C ILE A 69 2.04 -14.41 15.62
N TYR A 70 3.09 -13.72 15.15
CA TYR A 70 3.69 -13.98 13.85
C TYR A 70 4.24 -15.40 13.75
N GLU A 71 4.84 -15.94 14.81
CA GLU A 71 5.29 -17.34 14.84
C GLU A 71 4.13 -18.34 14.70
N LYS A 72 2.97 -18.06 15.33
CA LYS A 72 1.76 -18.89 15.21
C LYS A 72 1.13 -18.78 13.82
N ILE A 73 1.15 -17.61 13.19
CA ILE A 73 0.59 -17.37 11.85
C ILE A 73 1.50 -17.98 10.77
N PHE A 74 2.81 -17.82 10.89
CA PHE A 74 3.79 -18.27 9.89
C PHE A 74 4.52 -19.54 10.29
N LYS A 75 3.87 -20.39 11.11
CA LYS A 75 4.41 -21.71 11.46
C LYS A 75 4.59 -22.59 10.22
N GLU A 76 5.52 -23.53 10.32
CA GLU A 76 5.75 -24.52 9.27
C GLU A 76 4.47 -25.33 8.98
N GLY A 77 4.32 -25.75 7.71
CA GLY A 77 3.16 -26.49 7.22
C GLY A 77 2.07 -25.65 6.56
N ARG A 78 2.17 -24.31 6.59
CA ARG A 78 1.36 -23.42 5.74
C ARG A 78 2.14 -23.06 4.48
N ASN A 79 1.90 -23.82 3.41
CA ASN A 79 2.61 -23.68 2.14
C ASN A 79 1.66 -23.25 1.02
N ASN A 80 2.18 -22.43 0.10
CA ASN A 80 1.55 -22.12 -1.17
C ASN A 80 1.53 -23.35 -2.09
N PRO A 81 0.73 -23.34 -3.18
CA PRO A 81 0.66 -24.46 -4.14
C PRO A 81 2.01 -24.86 -4.75
N ASN A 82 3.00 -23.97 -4.76
CA ASN A 82 4.37 -24.25 -5.21
C ASN A 82 5.27 -24.94 -4.15
N GLY A 83 4.74 -25.24 -2.96
CA GLY A 83 5.46 -25.87 -1.86
C GLY A 83 6.26 -24.90 -0.97
N CYS A 84 6.38 -23.62 -1.34
CA CYS A 84 7.04 -22.62 -0.51
C CYS A 84 6.14 -22.20 0.66
N GLN A 85 6.73 -21.90 1.82
CA GLN A 85 5.99 -21.35 2.94
C GLN A 85 5.33 -20.01 2.57
N VAL A 86 4.11 -19.79 3.07
CA VAL A 86 3.39 -18.50 2.91
C VAL A 86 4.24 -17.33 3.41
N LYS A 87 4.08 -16.17 2.78
CA LYS A 87 4.82 -14.95 3.09
C LYS A 87 3.87 -13.80 3.37
N ALA A 88 4.42 -12.76 3.97
CA ALA A 88 3.73 -11.55 4.37
C ALA A 88 4.68 -10.38 4.26
N THR A 89 4.11 -9.17 4.24
CA THR A 89 4.85 -7.91 4.16
C THR A 89 4.64 -7.14 5.46
N PHE A 90 5.71 -6.59 6.01
CA PHE A 90 5.69 -5.83 7.26
C PHE A 90 6.07 -4.39 6.98
N PHE A 91 5.12 -3.46 7.17
CA PHE A 91 5.38 -2.02 7.11
C PHE A 91 5.82 -1.55 8.50
N VAL A 92 7.14 -1.46 8.69
CA VAL A 92 7.75 -1.30 10.02
C VAL A 92 7.95 0.18 10.36
N SER A 93 7.42 0.59 11.52
CA SER A 93 7.71 1.89 12.12
C SER A 93 8.86 1.78 13.14
N HIS A 94 9.66 2.83 13.30
CA HIS A 94 10.89 2.73 14.11
C HIS A 94 10.62 2.51 15.62
N LYS A 95 9.71 3.29 16.18
CA LYS A 95 9.57 3.43 17.63
C LYS A 95 9.15 2.09 18.27
N TYR A 96 9.92 1.63 19.24
CA TYR A 96 9.72 0.35 19.96
C TYR A 96 9.90 -0.92 19.11
N THR A 97 10.48 -0.83 17.91
CA THR A 97 10.80 -2.01 17.10
C THR A 97 12.06 -2.71 17.61
N ASN A 98 11.99 -4.04 17.72
CA ASN A 98 13.11 -4.93 17.96
C ASN A 98 13.72 -5.37 16.62
N TYR A 99 14.83 -4.75 16.23
CA TYR A 99 15.46 -5.03 14.94
C TYR A 99 16.08 -6.43 14.81
N SER A 100 16.35 -7.14 15.91
CA SER A 100 16.72 -8.56 15.82
C SER A 100 15.54 -9.43 15.35
N ALA A 101 14.31 -9.07 15.72
CA ALA A 101 13.12 -9.75 15.25
C ALA A 101 12.80 -9.40 13.79
N VAL A 102 13.01 -8.13 13.39
CA VAL A 102 12.94 -7.69 11.99
C VAL A 102 13.91 -8.51 11.13
N GLN A 103 15.16 -8.65 11.58
CA GLN A 103 16.19 -9.45 10.91
C GLN A 103 15.73 -10.90 10.74
N GLU A 104 15.19 -11.52 11.80
CA GLU A 104 14.75 -12.92 11.72
C GLU A 104 13.55 -13.11 10.78
N LEU A 105 12.59 -12.20 10.78
CA LEU A 105 11.46 -12.25 9.85
C LEU A 105 11.91 -12.08 8.40
N HIS A 106 12.84 -11.16 8.13
CA HIS A 106 13.47 -11.00 6.82
C HIS A 106 14.25 -12.26 6.40
N ARG A 107 15.04 -12.84 7.31
CA ARG A 107 15.78 -14.10 7.08
C ARG A 107 14.85 -15.27 6.72
N ARG A 108 13.63 -15.28 7.26
CA ARG A 108 12.57 -16.26 6.93
C ARG A 108 11.86 -15.97 5.61
N GLY A 109 12.21 -14.88 4.93
CA GLY A 109 11.76 -14.48 3.62
C GLY A 109 10.52 -13.57 3.61
N HIS A 110 10.09 -13.05 4.76
CA HIS A 110 9.06 -12.01 4.81
C HIS A 110 9.62 -10.68 4.31
N GLU A 111 8.79 -9.90 3.65
CA GLU A 111 9.19 -8.59 3.11
C GLU A 111 9.13 -7.53 4.20
N MET A 112 10.18 -6.70 4.30
CA MET A 112 10.22 -5.53 5.18
C MET A 112 10.06 -4.26 4.36
N ALA A 113 9.15 -3.38 4.76
CA ALA A 113 8.81 -2.13 4.09
C ALA A 113 8.75 -0.97 5.09
N ALA A 114 8.86 0.27 4.59
CA ALA A 114 8.96 1.48 5.40
C ALA A 114 7.58 1.98 5.87
N HIS A 115 7.45 2.25 7.19
CA HIS A 115 6.26 2.87 7.80
C HIS A 115 6.61 4.06 8.70
N SER A 116 7.54 4.90 8.22
CA SER A 116 8.09 6.08 8.90
C SER A 116 8.91 5.82 10.16
N ILE A 117 9.67 6.84 10.59
CA ILE A 117 10.38 6.82 11.87
C ILE A 117 9.41 7.18 12.99
N THR A 118 8.69 8.30 12.83
CA THR A 118 8.01 8.93 13.96
C THR A 118 6.60 8.42 14.19
N HIS A 119 5.95 7.86 13.16
CA HIS A 119 4.53 7.50 13.16
C HIS A 119 3.66 8.62 13.77
N LYS A 120 3.95 9.87 13.41
CA LYS A 120 3.34 11.06 13.99
C LYS A 120 1.82 11.03 13.84
N HIS A 121 1.12 11.17 14.96
CA HIS A 121 -0.36 11.12 15.04
C HIS A 121 -1.09 12.27 14.33
N VAL A 122 -0.39 13.34 13.98
CA VAL A 122 -1.01 14.52 13.35
C VAL A 122 -1.16 14.24 11.86
N GLU A 123 -2.34 13.82 11.42
CA GLU A 123 -2.58 13.41 10.03
C GLU A 123 -2.16 14.45 8.97
N LYS A 124 -2.42 15.74 9.24
CA LYS A 124 -2.02 16.84 8.34
C LYS A 124 -0.51 16.92 8.13
N TYR A 125 0.29 16.44 9.09
CA TYR A 125 1.75 16.36 8.94
C TYR A 125 2.13 15.56 7.71
N TRP A 126 1.39 14.50 7.39
CA TRP A 126 1.65 13.62 6.25
C TRP A 126 1.08 14.21 4.95
N SER A 127 -0.18 14.65 4.95
CA SER A 127 -0.84 15.20 3.75
C SER A 127 -0.17 16.49 3.24
N GLU A 128 0.49 17.25 4.12
CA GLU A 128 1.15 18.53 3.82
C GLU A 128 2.69 18.44 3.91
N ALA A 129 3.26 17.23 4.10
CA ALA A 129 4.70 17.06 4.22
C ALA A 129 5.45 17.44 2.93
N SER A 130 6.59 18.11 3.09
CA SER A 130 7.56 18.34 2.01
C SER A 130 8.27 17.05 1.62
N THR A 131 8.83 17.00 0.41
CA THR A 131 9.70 15.90 -0.06
C THR A 131 10.81 15.57 0.94
N GLU A 132 11.48 16.60 1.49
CA GLU A 132 12.53 16.41 2.49
C GLU A 132 12.01 15.75 3.78
N THR A 133 10.79 16.10 4.19
CA THR A 133 10.13 15.49 5.36
C THR A 133 9.84 14.02 5.09
N TRP A 134 9.28 13.71 3.91
CA TRP A 134 9.06 12.34 3.46
C TRP A 134 10.35 11.52 3.41
N ALA A 135 11.46 12.12 2.95
CA ALA A 135 12.74 11.44 2.87
C ALA A 135 13.30 11.13 4.26
N LYS A 136 13.23 12.08 5.19
CA LYS A 136 13.63 11.90 6.59
C LYS A 136 12.85 10.78 7.27
N GLU A 137 11.56 10.65 6.96
CA GLU A 137 10.70 9.62 7.56
C GLU A 137 10.87 8.25 6.89
N MET A 138 10.77 8.17 5.55
CA MET A 138 10.72 6.89 4.83
C MET A 138 12.11 6.36 4.47
N ALA A 139 12.95 7.16 3.81
CA ALA A 139 14.33 6.74 3.57
C ALA A 139 15.12 6.62 4.88
N GLY A 140 14.79 7.45 5.88
CA GLY A 140 15.32 7.34 7.22
C GLY A 140 15.00 5.99 7.88
N VAL A 141 13.74 5.54 7.90
CA VAL A 141 13.40 4.23 8.51
C VAL A 141 14.01 3.06 7.72
N ARG A 142 14.14 3.18 6.39
CA ARG A 142 14.89 2.20 5.57
C ARG A 142 16.34 2.07 6.05
N LEU A 143 17.05 3.19 6.19
CA LEU A 143 18.45 3.18 6.67
C LEU A 143 18.58 2.60 8.08
N ILE A 144 17.61 2.88 8.96
CA ILE A 144 17.59 2.30 10.31
C ILE A 144 17.40 0.78 10.23
N MET A 145 16.45 0.28 9.43
CA MET A 145 16.26 -1.16 9.24
C MET A 145 17.50 -1.83 8.63
N GLU A 146 18.05 -1.29 7.55
CA GLU A 146 19.27 -1.81 6.92
C GLU A 146 20.42 -1.93 7.92
N ARG A 147 20.62 -0.87 8.74
CA ARG A 147 21.70 -0.81 9.72
C ARG A 147 21.49 -1.75 10.91
N PHE A 148 20.31 -1.73 11.53
CA PHE A 148 20.08 -2.41 12.81
C PHE A 148 19.55 -3.83 12.65
N ALA A 149 18.92 -4.17 11.51
CA ALA A 149 18.55 -5.54 11.16
C ALA A 149 19.57 -6.21 10.21
N ASN A 150 20.62 -5.48 9.81
CA ASN A 150 21.69 -5.97 8.93
C ASN A 150 21.15 -6.56 7.61
N ILE A 151 20.23 -5.83 6.97
CA ILE A 151 19.66 -6.15 5.66
C ILE A 151 20.47 -5.37 4.62
N THR A 152 21.13 -6.08 3.71
CA THR A 152 22.12 -5.50 2.77
C THR A 152 21.84 -5.79 1.30
N ASP A 153 20.71 -6.42 1.00
CA ASP A 153 20.32 -6.89 -0.33
C ASP A 153 19.40 -5.90 -1.07
N ASN A 154 19.24 -4.68 -0.53
CA ASN A 154 18.39 -3.62 -1.07
C ASN A 154 16.91 -4.04 -1.21
N SER A 155 16.44 -5.00 -0.41
CA SER A 155 15.07 -5.52 -0.48
C SER A 155 14.00 -4.64 0.21
N ILE A 156 14.40 -3.60 0.93
CA ILE A 156 13.46 -2.68 1.60
C ILE A 156 12.99 -1.61 0.61
N VAL A 157 11.98 -1.97 -0.19
CA VAL A 157 11.56 -1.19 -1.35
C VAL A 157 10.12 -0.68 -1.32
N GLY A 158 9.31 -1.12 -0.35
CA GLY A 158 7.94 -0.69 -0.15
C GLY A 158 7.79 0.49 0.80
N VAL A 159 6.76 1.30 0.60
CA VAL A 159 6.33 2.38 1.52
C VAL A 159 4.84 2.23 1.82
N ARG A 160 4.44 2.49 3.07
CA ARG A 160 3.07 2.80 3.45
C ARG A 160 3.09 3.98 4.42
N ALA A 161 2.29 5.00 4.17
CA ALA A 161 2.22 6.14 5.08
C ALA A 161 1.38 5.83 6.33
N PRO A 162 1.77 6.35 7.51
CA PRO A 162 0.94 6.31 8.70
C PRO A 162 -0.46 6.86 8.46
N TYR A 163 -1.47 6.18 9.03
CA TYR A 163 -2.90 6.52 8.88
C TYR A 163 -3.41 6.54 7.44
N LEU A 164 -2.70 5.90 6.51
CA LEU A 164 -2.98 5.90 5.08
C LEU A 164 -3.08 7.33 4.50
N ARG A 165 -2.28 8.26 5.02
CA ARG A 165 -2.28 9.67 4.61
C ARG A 165 -1.37 9.88 3.40
N VAL A 166 -1.98 10.01 2.23
CA VAL A 166 -1.26 10.24 0.97
C VAL A 166 -0.71 11.68 0.94
N GLY A 167 0.57 11.83 0.62
CA GLY A 167 1.34 13.07 0.68
C GLY A 167 1.47 13.84 -0.64
N GLY A 168 0.51 13.72 -1.53
CA GLY A 168 0.47 14.36 -2.83
C GLY A 168 1.69 14.00 -3.68
N ASN A 169 2.09 14.89 -4.58
CA ASN A 169 3.29 14.68 -5.40
C ASN A 169 4.59 14.61 -4.57
N SER A 170 4.63 15.21 -3.38
CA SER A 170 5.83 15.24 -2.53
C SER A 170 6.26 13.84 -2.07
N GLN A 171 5.29 12.99 -1.72
CA GLN A 171 5.53 11.60 -1.34
C GLN A 171 6.16 10.82 -2.51
N PHE A 172 5.53 10.86 -3.68
CA PHE A 172 5.96 10.05 -4.83
C PHE A 172 7.24 10.57 -5.48
N PHE A 173 7.45 11.90 -5.49
CA PHE A 173 8.71 12.48 -5.92
C PHE A 173 9.87 12.05 -5.00
N MET A 174 9.64 12.01 -3.68
CA MET A 174 10.61 11.45 -2.74
C MET A 174 10.89 9.97 -3.04
N MET A 175 9.84 9.18 -3.31
CA MET A 175 10.00 7.76 -3.59
C MET A 175 10.83 7.50 -4.85
N GLU A 176 10.61 8.28 -5.90
CA GLU A 176 11.41 8.24 -7.12
C GLU A 176 12.87 8.62 -6.87
N GLU A 177 13.13 9.75 -6.18
CA GLU A 177 14.49 10.18 -5.83
C GLU A 177 15.22 9.18 -4.93
N GLN A 178 14.49 8.50 -4.04
CA GLN A 178 15.02 7.53 -3.08
C GLN A 178 14.97 6.08 -3.60
N ALA A 179 14.57 5.87 -4.85
CA ALA A 179 14.47 4.55 -5.49
C ALA A 179 13.65 3.53 -4.70
N PHE A 180 12.51 3.95 -4.12
CA PHE A 180 11.50 3.01 -3.64
C PHE A 180 10.73 2.43 -4.84
N LEU A 181 10.37 1.15 -4.77
CA LEU A 181 9.71 0.44 -5.87
C LEU A 181 8.22 0.73 -5.90
N TYR A 182 7.56 0.64 -4.74
CA TYR A 182 6.12 0.74 -4.66
C TYR A 182 5.63 1.45 -3.39
N ASP A 183 4.50 2.12 -3.52
CA ASP A 183 3.67 2.61 -2.41
C ASP A 183 2.47 1.66 -2.22
N SER A 184 1.99 1.56 -0.99
CA SER A 184 0.73 0.88 -0.67
C SER A 184 -0.03 1.72 0.36
N THR A 185 -0.26 2.99 0.02
CA THR A 185 -0.98 3.94 0.87
C THR A 185 -2.32 4.33 0.25
N ILE A 186 -2.44 4.33 -1.08
CA ILE A 186 -3.63 4.80 -1.76
C ILE A 186 -4.74 3.75 -1.63
N ALA A 187 -5.86 4.17 -1.03
CA ALA A 187 -7.07 3.37 -0.99
C ALA A 187 -7.94 3.59 -2.23
N ALA A 188 -8.46 2.51 -2.81
CA ALA A 188 -9.50 2.54 -3.82
C ALA A 188 -10.86 2.27 -3.15
N PRO A 189 -11.92 3.02 -3.52
CA PRO A 189 -13.24 2.78 -2.99
C PRO A 189 -13.73 1.38 -3.37
N LEU A 190 -14.61 0.79 -2.55
CA LEU A 190 -15.19 -0.52 -2.82
C LEU A 190 -15.75 -0.58 -4.25
N SER A 191 -15.23 -1.51 -5.05
CA SER A 191 -15.51 -1.64 -6.48
C SER A 191 -15.61 -3.11 -6.86
N ASN A 192 -16.47 -3.43 -7.83
CA ASN A 192 -16.59 -4.78 -8.39
C ASN A 192 -16.50 -4.71 -9.93
N PRO A 193 -15.43 -5.24 -10.54
CA PRO A 193 -14.29 -5.94 -9.92
C PRO A 193 -13.33 -5.00 -9.14
N PRO A 194 -12.49 -5.53 -8.24
CA PRO A 194 -11.44 -4.76 -7.57
C PRO A 194 -10.32 -4.36 -8.56
N LEU A 195 -9.48 -3.43 -8.15
CA LEU A 195 -8.40 -2.88 -8.97
C LEU A 195 -7.11 -3.70 -8.83
N TRP A 196 -6.42 -3.89 -9.96
CA TRP A 196 -5.05 -4.38 -10.00
C TRP A 196 -4.06 -3.27 -9.62
N PRO A 197 -2.85 -3.62 -9.12
CA PRO A 197 -1.77 -2.65 -8.97
C PRO A 197 -1.48 -1.93 -10.29
N TYR A 198 -1.04 -0.67 -10.22
CA TYR A 198 -0.75 0.15 -11.40
C TYR A 198 0.44 1.06 -11.14
N THR A 199 1.09 1.53 -12.20
CA THR A 199 2.17 2.52 -12.08
C THR A 199 1.64 3.94 -12.18
N LEU A 200 2.29 4.87 -11.49
CA LEU A 200 1.91 6.29 -11.45
C LEU A 200 2.51 7.14 -12.59
N TYR A 201 3.00 6.52 -13.67
CA TYR A 201 3.33 7.25 -14.91
C TYR A 201 2.10 7.94 -15.51
N PHE A 202 0.93 7.32 -15.35
CA PHE A 202 -0.36 7.79 -15.84
C PHE A 202 -1.30 8.12 -14.68
N ARG A 203 -2.38 8.84 -14.98
CA ARG A 203 -3.40 9.20 -14.00
C ARG A 203 -3.98 7.95 -13.34
N MET A 204 -4.19 8.03 -12.04
CA MET A 204 -4.86 6.99 -11.26
C MET A 204 -6.19 6.56 -11.90
N PRO A 205 -6.51 5.26 -11.91
CA PRO A 205 -7.73 4.72 -12.52
C PRO A 205 -8.98 4.91 -11.63
N HIS A 206 -8.84 5.53 -10.46
CA HIS A 206 -9.95 5.78 -9.53
C HIS A 206 -9.81 7.17 -8.89
N LYS A 207 -10.87 7.60 -8.19
CA LYS A 207 -10.88 8.87 -7.45
C LYS A 207 -9.99 8.77 -6.21
N CYS A 208 -9.40 9.90 -5.82
CA CYS A 208 -8.74 10.02 -4.53
C CYS A 208 -9.76 9.81 -3.41
N HIS A 209 -9.64 8.70 -2.68
CA HIS A 209 -10.66 8.24 -1.74
C HIS A 209 -10.20 8.41 -0.29
N GLY A 210 -11.09 8.90 0.57
CA GLY A 210 -10.82 9.18 1.98
C GLY A 210 -10.82 10.67 2.33
N ASN A 211 -11.12 10.97 3.60
CA ASN A 211 -11.18 12.35 4.09
C ASN A 211 -9.78 12.93 4.26
N GLY A 212 -9.52 14.16 3.80
CA GLY A 212 -8.24 14.85 4.00
C GLY A 212 -7.05 14.20 3.26
N GLN A 213 -7.35 13.50 2.17
CA GLN A 213 -6.34 12.90 1.31
C GLN A 213 -5.78 13.91 0.32
N ASN A 214 -4.50 13.73 -0.04
CA ASN A 214 -3.81 14.50 -1.06
C ASN A 214 -3.16 13.49 -2.02
N CYS A 215 -3.83 13.10 -3.10
CA CYS A 215 -3.31 12.12 -4.05
C CYS A 215 -2.37 12.76 -5.09
N PRO A 216 -1.43 12.00 -5.70
CA PRO A 216 -0.54 12.54 -6.73
C PRO A 216 -1.33 12.97 -7.97
N SER A 217 -0.95 14.12 -8.54
CA SER A 217 -1.53 14.64 -9.78
C SER A 217 -0.61 14.41 -10.99
N ARG A 218 0.70 14.30 -10.77
CA ARG A 218 1.73 14.21 -11.82
C ARG A 218 2.21 12.78 -12.03
N SER A 219 2.98 12.58 -13.09
CA SER A 219 3.64 11.31 -13.39
C SER A 219 4.80 11.06 -12.43
N HIS A 220 4.86 9.85 -11.86
CA HIS A 220 5.95 9.38 -11.00
C HIS A 220 6.32 7.95 -11.36
N ALA A 221 7.62 7.63 -11.34
CA ALA A 221 8.14 6.29 -11.65
C ALA A 221 8.00 5.32 -10.45
N VAL A 222 6.77 5.16 -9.95
CA VAL A 222 6.46 4.37 -8.73
C VAL A 222 5.26 3.46 -8.98
N TRP A 223 5.32 2.23 -8.47
CA TRP A 223 4.19 1.31 -8.45
C TRP A 223 3.24 1.64 -7.29
N GLU A 224 1.94 1.57 -7.52
CA GLU A 224 0.93 1.61 -6.48
C GLU A 224 0.35 0.21 -6.28
N MET A 225 0.67 -0.40 -5.14
CA MET A 225 0.00 -1.58 -4.60
C MET A 225 -1.29 -1.12 -3.90
N VAL A 226 -2.26 -0.74 -4.74
CA VAL A 226 -3.52 -0.11 -4.33
C VAL A 226 -4.27 -0.94 -3.29
N MET A 227 -4.79 -0.26 -2.26
CA MET A 227 -5.56 -0.88 -1.20
C MET A 227 -7.05 -0.82 -1.56
N ASN A 228 -7.57 -1.90 -2.15
CA ASN A 228 -9.00 -2.03 -2.38
C ASN A 228 -9.75 -2.13 -1.04
N GLU A 229 -10.78 -1.32 -0.85
CA GLU A 229 -11.69 -1.52 0.28
C GLU A 229 -12.38 -2.88 0.20
N LEU A 230 -12.48 -3.55 1.34
CA LEU A 230 -13.20 -4.79 1.51
C LEU A 230 -14.68 -4.51 1.83
N ASP A 231 -15.54 -5.36 1.31
CA ASP A 231 -16.98 -5.32 1.59
C ASP A 231 -17.24 -5.93 2.97
N ARG A 232 -17.77 -5.10 3.87
CA ARG A 232 -18.05 -5.47 5.27
C ARG A 232 -19.52 -5.77 5.54
N ARG A 233 -20.37 -5.88 4.52
CA ARG A 233 -21.77 -6.28 4.71
C ARG A 233 -21.86 -7.71 5.24
N ASP A 234 -22.74 -7.94 6.21
CA ASP A 234 -22.94 -9.28 6.79
C ASP A 234 -23.75 -10.15 5.83
N ASP A 235 -24.76 -9.55 5.17
CA ASP A 235 -25.47 -10.14 4.03
C ASP A 235 -25.39 -9.19 2.81
N PRO A 236 -24.42 -9.37 1.91
CA PRO A 236 -24.24 -8.55 0.72
C PRO A 236 -25.45 -8.54 -0.24
N THR A 237 -26.38 -9.49 -0.09
CA THR A 237 -27.57 -9.61 -0.94
C THR A 237 -28.78 -8.84 -0.41
N PHE A 238 -28.79 -8.54 0.90
CA PHE A 238 -29.90 -7.88 1.58
C PHE A 238 -29.53 -6.52 2.18
N ASP A 239 -28.30 -6.39 2.69
CA ASP A 239 -27.83 -5.17 3.34
C ASP A 239 -27.73 -4.00 2.37
N GLU A 240 -28.07 -2.81 2.87
CA GLU A 240 -27.88 -1.54 2.17
C GLU A 240 -26.40 -1.31 1.81
N GLU A 241 -26.14 -0.44 0.83
CA GLU A 241 -24.77 -0.07 0.47
C GLU A 241 -24.03 0.56 1.66
N LEU A 242 -23.02 -0.14 2.16
CA LEU A 242 -22.12 0.35 3.20
C LEU A 242 -20.79 0.74 2.56
N ALA A 243 -20.18 1.81 3.07
CA ALA A 243 -18.78 2.11 2.78
C ALA A 243 -17.90 0.92 3.21
N GLY A 244 -16.94 0.55 2.37
CA GLY A 244 -16.00 -0.52 2.67
C GLY A 244 -14.96 -0.11 3.71
N CYS A 245 -13.96 -0.96 3.90
CA CYS A 245 -12.85 -0.74 4.82
C CYS A 245 -11.54 -1.22 4.20
N ALA A 246 -10.51 -0.37 4.17
CA ALA A 246 -9.19 -0.74 3.63
C ALA A 246 -8.36 -1.57 4.64
N MET A 247 -8.46 -1.22 5.93
CA MET A 247 -7.83 -1.98 7.02
C MET A 247 -8.87 -2.88 7.67
N VAL A 248 -8.53 -4.16 7.90
CA VAL A 248 -9.45 -5.13 8.48
C VAL A 248 -9.97 -4.69 9.86
N ASP A 249 -9.12 -4.07 10.67
CA ASP A 249 -9.48 -3.55 11.99
C ASP A 249 -10.40 -2.31 11.95
N SER A 250 -10.48 -1.62 10.80
CA SER A 250 -11.40 -0.50 10.58
C SER A 250 -12.82 -0.95 10.20
N CYS A 251 -13.02 -2.24 9.91
CA CYS A 251 -14.32 -2.86 9.65
C CYS A 251 -15.12 -3.06 10.95
N SER A 252 -15.60 -1.95 11.51
CA SER A 252 -16.12 -1.86 12.89
C SER A 252 -17.30 -2.77 13.27
N ASN A 253 -18.01 -3.34 12.30
CA ASN A 253 -19.15 -4.23 12.53
C ASN A 253 -18.74 -5.70 12.77
N ILE A 254 -17.49 -6.06 12.50
CA ILE A 254 -16.97 -7.42 12.69
C ILE A 254 -16.53 -7.58 14.15
N ILE A 255 -17.33 -8.29 14.95
CA ILE A 255 -17.10 -8.45 16.40
C ILE A 255 -16.90 -9.90 16.85
N SER A 256 -17.14 -10.87 15.97
CA SER A 256 -17.04 -12.30 16.26
C SER A 256 -16.16 -13.03 15.24
N GLY A 257 -15.61 -14.18 15.65
CA GLY A 257 -14.79 -15.01 14.76
C GLY A 257 -15.57 -15.59 13.57
N GLU A 258 -16.87 -15.84 13.73
CA GLU A 258 -17.75 -16.32 12.65
C GLU A 258 -18.00 -15.24 11.61
N GLN A 259 -18.32 -14.01 12.04
CA GLN A 259 -18.42 -12.86 11.13
C GLN A 259 -17.11 -12.64 10.38
N PHE A 260 -15.97 -12.71 11.08
CA PHE A 260 -14.67 -12.53 10.44
C PHE A 260 -14.38 -13.63 9.40
N TYR A 261 -14.74 -14.88 9.70
CA TYR A 261 -14.61 -15.98 8.74
C TYR A 261 -15.48 -15.78 7.49
N ASN A 262 -16.75 -15.37 7.66
CA ASN A 262 -17.65 -15.10 6.54
C ASN A 262 -17.19 -13.89 5.72
N PHE A 263 -16.74 -12.83 6.38
CA PHE A 263 -16.14 -11.66 5.76
C PHE A 263 -14.94 -12.02 4.88
N LEU A 264 -14.02 -12.87 5.37
CA LEU A 264 -12.88 -13.34 4.59
C LEU A 264 -13.33 -14.14 3.36
N ASN A 265 -14.31 -15.03 3.50
CA ASN A 265 -14.81 -15.83 2.37
C ASN A 265 -15.57 -15.00 1.33
N HIS A 266 -16.25 -13.93 1.74
CA HIS A 266 -16.97 -13.05 0.82
C HIS A 266 -16.03 -12.23 -0.07
N ASN A 267 -14.89 -11.81 0.50
CA ASN A 267 -13.92 -10.97 -0.21
C ASN A 267 -12.81 -11.76 -0.93
N LEU A 268 -12.78 -13.10 -0.79
CA LEU A 268 -11.84 -14.00 -1.48
C LEU A 268 -12.36 -14.42 -2.85
#